data_AF-A0A8S9Z645-F1
#
_entry.id   AF-A0A8S9Z645-F1
#
_cell.length_a   1.000
_cell.length_b   1.000
_cell.length_c   1.000
_cell.angle_alpha   90.00
_cell.angle_beta   90.00
_cell.angle_gamma   90.00
#
_symmetry.space_group_name_H-M   'P 1'
#
loop_
_entity.id
_entity.type
_entity.pdbx_description
1 polymer ?
#
loop_
_entity_poly.entity_id
_entity_poly.type
_entity_poly.pdbx_seq_one_letter_code
_entity_poly.pdbx_strand_id
1 'polypeptide(L)'
;MFKMKRTLCWSTTRFITKLFSTQNGPVIGINFGTTHSSVAILEDRKAKLLRNSEGSQTTPSVVAFNKDGECLVGSSAVRQAVLNSQNTIYGIKRLIGQKYNDENVQKIIKDLPFKIVNSSNGDVLVMAQDTLYTPSQITSFILTNLKETAENYLNKKISNAVITVPSHFNELQLQELKEASKLAGLSVLRMFNEASATAFSYYLDRTRSNTFAVLNFGGGFFDFSILKQSKNDKLEVISHNIDNFIGVIDFDNALVNYFVDEFQRENGTDLTKDFVAMQRLSEAAEKAKCELSSCIQTEIMLPNIAINGAKHFNIKLTRSKFEQLTNNLFERIIEGCNKVINNANLLVSDIDEILLIGGISKMPKVRDVIGTVFGKDFYDIKNNDMVVAVKDETIFFRNERTAITNEMPLIGTMYLGVLFGKINYIDGNRVVTKNYITKAAQQLFTAEREWDIDLLYNSAINTIKGFYLNLNVDILFIKKKRWSS
;
A
#
# COMPACT_ATOMS: atom_id res chain seq x y z
N MET A 1 29.36 53.86 12.35
CA MET A 1 27.89 53.61 12.33
C MET A 1 27.58 52.22 11.74
N PHE A 2 28.05 51.14 12.38
CA PHE A 2 27.83 49.76 11.92
C PHE A 2 27.64 48.86 13.15
N LYS A 3 26.39 48.73 13.62
CA LYS A 3 25.96 47.71 14.60
C LYS A 3 24.42 47.72 14.72
N MET A 4 23.71 47.17 13.75
CA MET A 4 22.29 46.80 13.90
C MET A 4 21.78 45.94 12.73
N LYS A 5 22.36 44.74 12.52
CA LYS A 5 21.79 43.74 11.58
C LYS A 5 21.92 42.28 12.01
N ARG A 6 22.30 41.99 13.26
CA ARG A 6 22.52 40.59 13.72
C ARG A 6 21.45 40.02 14.65
N THR A 7 20.46 40.80 15.10
CA THR A 7 19.49 40.34 16.11
C THR A 7 18.13 39.90 15.54
N LEU A 8 17.79 40.23 14.28
CA LEU A 8 16.48 39.90 13.69
C LEU A 8 16.42 38.53 13.00
N CYS A 9 17.57 37.87 12.80
CA CYS A 9 17.64 36.58 12.09
C CYS A 9 17.57 35.36 13.04
N TRP A 10 17.63 35.57 14.36
CA TRP A 10 17.54 34.48 15.35
C TRP A 10 16.12 34.29 15.93
N SER A 11 15.27 35.31 15.90
CA SER A 11 13.88 35.22 16.42
C SER A 11 12.91 34.61 15.41
N THR A 12 13.08 34.87 14.11
CA THR A 12 12.22 34.37 13.03
C THR A 12 12.41 32.88 12.79
N THR A 13 13.64 32.36 12.88
CA THR A 13 13.89 30.91 12.79
C THR A 13 13.16 30.18 13.91
N ARG A 14 13.21 30.68 15.16
CA ARG A 14 12.54 30.05 16.31
C ARG A 14 11.01 30.16 16.25
N PHE A 15 10.47 31.20 15.61
CA PHE A 15 9.03 31.34 15.37
C PHE A 15 8.53 30.41 14.26
N ILE A 16 9.31 30.23 13.19
CA ILE A 16 8.98 29.31 12.09
C ILE A 16 9.09 27.85 12.56
N THR A 17 10.10 27.50 13.37
CA THR A 17 10.17 26.15 13.98
C THR A 17 8.98 25.88 14.90
N LYS A 18 8.42 26.91 15.54
CA LYS A 18 7.28 26.78 16.47
C LYS A 18 5.92 26.74 15.76
N LEU A 19 5.82 27.31 14.55
CA LEU A 19 4.63 27.25 13.70
C LEU A 19 4.51 25.91 12.94
N PHE A 20 5.61 25.19 12.74
CA PHE A 20 5.62 23.86 12.13
C PHE A 20 5.71 22.70 13.14
N SER A 21 5.69 22.99 14.45
CA SER A 21 5.77 21.99 15.54
C SER A 21 4.43 21.64 16.19
N THR A 22 3.30 21.87 15.53
CA THR A 22 1.95 21.59 16.09
C THR A 22 1.30 20.33 15.51
N GLN A 23 2.10 19.32 15.17
CA GLN A 23 1.60 17.95 15.09
C GLN A 23 1.82 17.31 16.48
N ASN A 24 0.77 17.30 17.30
CA ASN A 24 0.82 16.74 18.64
C ASN A 24 0.91 15.20 18.56
N GLY A 25 2.12 14.65 18.61
CA GLY A 25 2.36 13.24 18.92
C GLY A 25 3.29 12.50 17.96
N PRO A 26 3.92 11.41 18.43
CA PRO A 26 4.78 10.56 17.60
C PRO A 26 4.07 10.04 16.35
N VAL A 27 4.80 9.95 15.24
CA VAL A 27 4.33 9.42 13.96
C VAL A 27 4.97 8.07 13.69
N ILE A 28 4.17 7.11 13.22
CA ILE A 28 4.65 5.77 12.85
C ILE A 28 4.57 5.56 11.33
N GLY A 29 5.49 4.78 10.79
CA GLY A 29 5.44 4.28 9.41
C GLY A 29 4.84 2.88 9.39
N ILE A 30 3.80 2.66 8.59
CA ILE A 30 3.12 1.37 8.44
C ILE A 30 3.27 0.89 7.01
N ASN A 31 3.71 -0.36 6.85
CA ASN A 31 3.54 -1.11 5.62
C ASN A 31 2.41 -2.13 5.84
N PHE A 32 1.24 -1.85 5.26
CA PHE A 32 0.10 -2.76 5.28
C PHE A 32 0.19 -3.71 4.08
N GLY A 33 0.70 -4.92 4.29
CA GLY A 33 0.87 -5.91 3.22
C GLY A 33 -0.23 -6.96 3.18
N THR A 34 -0.36 -7.66 2.05
CA THR A 34 -1.39 -8.70 1.85
C THR A 34 -1.21 -9.89 2.80
N THR A 35 0.03 -10.34 3.01
CA THR A 35 0.35 -11.51 3.86
C THR A 35 0.95 -11.08 5.20
N HIS A 36 1.81 -10.05 5.18
CA HIS A 36 2.50 -9.55 6.36
C HIS A 36 2.48 -8.03 6.36
N SER A 37 2.30 -7.46 7.54
CA SER A 37 2.41 -6.03 7.78
C SER A 37 3.56 -5.74 8.73
N SER A 38 4.04 -4.50 8.73
CA SER A 38 5.13 -4.05 9.62
C SER A 38 4.94 -2.60 10.03
N VAL A 39 5.55 -2.25 11.15
CA VAL A 39 5.52 -0.89 11.71
C VAL A 39 6.94 -0.47 12.08
N ALA A 40 7.26 0.79 11.82
CA ALA A 40 8.50 1.41 12.26
C ALA A 40 8.27 2.78 12.87
N ILE A 41 9.32 3.24 13.53
CA ILE A 41 9.48 4.59 14.04
C ILE A 41 10.73 5.22 13.46
N LEU A 42 10.80 6.55 13.58
CA LEU A 42 12.05 7.29 13.39
C LEU A 42 12.74 7.44 14.75
N GLU A 43 13.90 6.83 14.91
CA GLU A 43 14.75 6.91 16.11
C GLU A 43 16.18 7.31 15.68
N ASP A 44 16.76 8.36 16.26
CA ASP A 44 18.09 8.88 15.91
C ASP A 44 18.31 9.13 14.41
N ARG A 45 17.29 9.65 13.73
CA ARG A 45 17.28 9.82 12.26
C ARG A 45 17.63 8.51 11.54
N LYS A 46 17.13 7.38 12.04
CA LYS A 46 17.14 6.05 11.42
C LYS A 46 15.75 5.43 11.56
N ALA A 47 15.25 4.82 10.49
CA ALA A 47 14.02 4.06 10.60
C ALA A 47 14.33 2.76 11.33
N LYS A 48 13.48 2.41 12.29
CA LYS A 48 13.61 1.20 13.09
C LYS A 48 12.33 0.40 13.03
N LEU A 49 12.38 -0.76 12.37
CA LEU A 49 11.29 -1.74 12.45
C LEU A 49 11.14 -2.21 13.89
N LEU A 50 9.91 -2.17 14.37
CA LEU A 50 9.57 -2.64 15.70
C LEU A 50 9.26 -4.13 15.69
N ARG A 51 9.61 -4.79 16.79
CA ARG A 51 9.21 -6.18 17.02
C ARG A 51 7.84 -6.19 17.68
N ASN A 52 6.94 -7.04 17.20
CA ASN A 52 5.66 -7.29 17.84
C ASN A 52 5.84 -8.10 19.15
N SER A 53 4.74 -8.41 19.83
CA SER A 53 4.74 -9.18 21.09
C SER A 53 5.36 -10.58 20.97
N GLU A 54 5.42 -11.14 19.76
CA GLU A 54 6.03 -12.45 19.46
C GLU A 54 7.52 -12.33 19.07
N GLY A 55 8.09 -11.12 19.14
CA GLY A 55 9.49 -10.85 18.83
C GLY A 55 9.81 -10.74 17.32
N SER A 56 8.80 -10.79 16.44
CA SER A 56 8.97 -10.68 14.98
C SER A 56 8.88 -9.23 14.51
N GLN A 57 9.66 -8.85 13.49
CA GLN A 57 9.58 -7.53 12.85
C GLN A 57 8.42 -7.38 11.86
N THR A 58 7.70 -8.48 11.60
CA THR A 58 6.50 -8.51 10.76
C THR A 58 5.39 -9.22 11.49
N THR A 59 4.17 -8.71 11.34
CA THR A 59 2.94 -9.30 11.85
C THR A 59 2.15 -9.89 10.67
N PRO A 60 1.72 -11.16 10.71
CA PRO A 60 0.81 -11.70 9.70
C PRO A 60 -0.44 -10.83 9.55
N SER A 61 -0.84 -10.51 8.33
CA SER A 61 -2.05 -9.73 8.02
C SER A 61 -3.29 -10.63 8.09
N VAL A 62 -3.48 -11.25 9.26
CA VAL A 62 -4.52 -12.25 9.52
C VAL A 62 -5.30 -11.83 10.75
N VAL A 63 -6.62 -11.89 10.65
CA VAL A 63 -7.56 -11.61 11.74
C VAL A 63 -8.42 -12.83 11.93
N ALA A 64 -8.69 -13.23 13.17
CA ALA A 64 -9.57 -14.35 13.43
C ALA A 64 -10.45 -14.10 14.65
N PHE A 65 -11.71 -14.55 14.59
CA PHE A 65 -12.65 -14.40 15.69
C PHE A 65 -12.88 -15.75 16.36
N ASN A 66 -12.51 -15.86 17.64
CA ASN A 66 -12.72 -17.10 18.39
C ASN A 66 -14.20 -17.27 18.77
N LYS A 67 -14.53 -18.41 19.39
CA LYS A 67 -15.92 -18.75 19.78
C LYS A 67 -16.53 -17.79 20.80
N ASP A 68 -15.69 -17.10 21.57
CA ASP A 68 -16.11 -16.12 22.57
C ASP A 68 -16.28 -14.72 21.97
N GLY A 69 -16.06 -14.57 20.66
CA GLY A 69 -16.14 -13.29 19.94
C GLY A 69 -14.88 -12.42 20.06
N GLU A 70 -13.81 -12.93 20.67
CA GLU A 70 -12.54 -12.22 20.78
C GLU A 70 -11.85 -12.14 19.42
N CYS A 71 -11.34 -10.96 19.09
CA CYS A 71 -10.57 -10.71 17.88
C CYS A 71 -9.07 -10.99 18.12
N LEU A 72 -8.55 -12.01 17.45
CA LEU A 72 -7.13 -12.34 17.40
C LEU A 72 -6.52 -11.76 16.13
N VAL A 73 -5.28 -11.25 16.23
CA VAL A 73 -4.54 -10.67 15.10
C VAL A 73 -3.14 -11.26 15.03
N GLY A 74 -2.60 -11.41 13.82
CA GLY A 74 -1.23 -11.84 13.60
C GLY A 74 -1.01 -13.33 13.90
N SER A 75 0.10 -13.66 14.55
CA SER A 75 0.49 -15.05 14.81
C SER A 75 -0.56 -15.82 15.62
N SER A 76 -1.26 -15.16 16.54
CA SER A 76 -2.36 -15.78 17.30
C SER A 76 -3.54 -16.18 16.40
N ALA A 77 -3.87 -15.36 15.41
CA ALA A 77 -4.90 -15.69 14.43
C ALA A 77 -4.46 -16.86 13.55
N VAL A 78 -3.20 -16.85 13.08
CA VAL A 78 -2.62 -17.93 12.28
C VAL A 78 -2.65 -19.27 13.02
N ARG A 79 -2.25 -19.30 14.30
CA ARG A 79 -2.17 -20.54 15.09
C ARG A 79 -3.51 -21.28 15.20
N GLN A 80 -4.63 -20.57 15.17
CA GLN A 80 -5.96 -21.19 15.26
C GLN A 80 -6.61 -21.48 13.90
N ALA A 81 -6.01 -21.05 12.79
CA ALA A 81 -6.60 -21.13 11.45
C ALA A 81 -7.03 -22.56 11.08
N VAL A 82 -6.26 -23.56 11.49
CA VAL A 82 -6.53 -25.00 11.26
C VAL A 82 -7.88 -25.43 11.83
N LEU A 83 -8.25 -24.92 13.01
CA LEU A 83 -9.48 -25.32 13.70
C LEU A 83 -10.63 -24.31 13.50
N ASN A 84 -10.35 -23.15 12.89
CA ASN A 84 -11.27 -22.04 12.78
C ASN A 84 -11.14 -21.28 11.45
N SER A 85 -10.99 -22.00 10.34
CA SER A 85 -10.70 -21.44 9.02
C SER A 85 -11.81 -20.51 8.50
N GLN A 86 -13.08 -20.82 8.78
CA GLN A 86 -14.22 -20.02 8.34
C GLN A 86 -14.30 -18.64 9.03
N ASN A 87 -13.68 -18.49 10.20
CA ASN A 87 -13.62 -17.23 10.95
C ASN A 87 -12.19 -16.67 11.02
N THR A 88 -11.29 -17.15 10.17
CA THR A 88 -9.91 -16.67 10.05
C THR A 88 -9.73 -16.01 8.69
N ILE A 89 -9.62 -14.69 8.68
CA ILE A 89 -9.59 -13.82 7.52
C ILE A 89 -8.15 -13.45 7.20
N TYR A 90 -7.73 -13.72 5.97
CA TYR A 90 -6.43 -13.37 5.42
C TYR A 90 -6.60 -12.78 4.01
N GLY A 91 -5.55 -12.14 3.49
CA GLY A 91 -5.59 -11.58 2.13
C GLY A 91 -6.56 -10.42 1.94
N ILE A 92 -7.05 -9.80 3.03
CA ILE A 92 -8.08 -8.75 3.01
C ILE A 92 -7.70 -7.54 2.15
N LYS A 93 -6.40 -7.25 1.99
CA LYS A 93 -5.89 -6.20 1.10
C LYS A 93 -6.34 -6.39 -0.37
N ARG A 94 -6.66 -7.62 -0.80
CA ARG A 94 -7.20 -7.91 -2.14
C ARG A 94 -8.69 -7.56 -2.28
N LEU A 95 -9.40 -7.32 -1.17
CA LEU A 95 -10.84 -7.08 -1.13
C LEU A 95 -11.18 -5.62 -0.76
N ILE A 96 -10.24 -4.88 -0.18
CA ILE A 96 -10.46 -3.47 0.20
C ILE A 96 -10.78 -2.62 -1.02
N GLY A 97 -11.88 -1.87 -0.97
CA GLY A 97 -12.36 -1.00 -2.04
C GLY A 97 -12.77 -1.70 -3.33
N GLN A 98 -12.99 -3.02 -3.32
CA GLN A 98 -13.46 -3.79 -4.47
C GLN A 98 -15.00 -3.98 -4.44
N LYS A 99 -15.59 -4.19 -5.62
CA LYS A 99 -17.00 -4.58 -5.73
C LYS A 99 -17.13 -6.10 -5.72
N TYR A 100 -18.19 -6.60 -5.10
CA TYR A 100 -18.43 -8.04 -5.00
C TYR A 100 -18.45 -8.71 -6.38
N ASN A 101 -19.05 -8.07 -7.37
CA ASN A 101 -19.20 -8.62 -8.72
C ASN A 101 -17.94 -8.47 -9.61
N ASP A 102 -16.86 -7.86 -9.12
CA ASP A 102 -15.63 -7.74 -9.91
C ASP A 102 -15.07 -9.13 -10.23
N GLU A 103 -14.64 -9.35 -11.48
CA GLU A 103 -14.18 -10.66 -11.94
C GLU A 103 -13.03 -11.21 -11.07
N ASN A 104 -12.13 -10.33 -10.65
CA ASN A 104 -11.01 -10.70 -9.79
C ASN A 104 -11.48 -11.13 -8.40
N VAL A 105 -12.50 -10.46 -7.84
CA VAL A 105 -13.11 -10.83 -6.56
C VAL A 105 -13.81 -12.18 -6.68
N GLN A 106 -14.57 -12.40 -7.76
CA GLN A 106 -15.25 -13.68 -8.00
C GLN A 106 -14.30 -14.86 -8.17
N LYS A 107 -13.09 -14.64 -8.72
CA LYS A 107 -12.03 -15.66 -8.73
C LYS A 107 -11.54 -15.97 -7.32
N ILE A 108 -11.22 -14.94 -6.55
CA ILE A 108 -10.69 -15.08 -5.18
C ILE A 108 -11.71 -15.76 -4.24
N ILE A 109 -13.00 -15.44 -4.34
CA ILE A 109 -14.06 -16.01 -3.50
C ILE A 109 -14.07 -17.55 -3.54
N LYS A 110 -13.75 -18.16 -4.68
CA LYS A 110 -13.78 -19.61 -4.85
C LYS A 110 -12.70 -20.33 -4.06
N ASP A 111 -11.61 -19.63 -3.75
CA ASP A 111 -10.42 -20.20 -3.13
C ASP A 111 -10.35 -19.91 -1.62
N LEU A 112 -11.31 -19.16 -1.07
CA LEU A 112 -11.29 -18.74 0.34
C LEU A 112 -12.22 -19.59 1.22
N PRO A 113 -11.76 -20.00 2.42
CA PRO A 113 -12.57 -20.80 3.35
C PRO A 113 -13.60 -19.96 4.12
N PHE A 114 -13.38 -18.65 4.25
CA PHE A 114 -14.31 -17.73 4.91
C PHE A 114 -15.29 -17.13 3.91
N LYS A 115 -16.50 -16.84 4.38
CA LYS A 115 -17.61 -16.44 3.51
C LYS A 115 -17.52 -14.95 3.17
N ILE A 116 -17.60 -14.65 1.88
CA ILE A 116 -17.73 -13.31 1.33
C ILE A 116 -19.18 -13.08 0.89
N VAL A 117 -19.73 -11.92 1.20
CA VAL A 117 -21.14 -11.57 0.96
C VAL A 117 -21.22 -10.27 0.17
N ASN A 118 -22.19 -10.19 -0.72
CA ASN A 118 -22.53 -8.97 -1.45
C ASN A 118 -23.38 -8.06 -0.56
N SER A 119 -22.94 -6.83 -0.32
CA SER A 119 -23.78 -5.83 0.33
C SER A 119 -24.88 -5.31 -0.62
N SER A 120 -25.84 -4.56 -0.07
CA SER A 120 -26.91 -3.94 -0.88
C SER A 120 -26.41 -2.93 -1.91
N ASN A 121 -25.23 -2.33 -1.69
CA ASN A 121 -24.60 -1.37 -2.60
C ASN A 121 -23.49 -1.98 -3.49
N GLY A 122 -23.38 -3.32 -3.53
CA GLY A 122 -22.44 -4.04 -4.39
C GLY A 122 -21.02 -4.15 -3.83
N ASP A 123 -20.79 -3.75 -2.59
CA ASP A 123 -19.49 -3.85 -1.91
C ASP A 123 -19.27 -5.26 -1.36
N VAL A 124 -17.99 -5.57 -1.13
CA VAL A 124 -17.57 -6.80 -0.47
C VAL A 124 -17.81 -6.69 1.04
N LEU A 125 -18.44 -7.71 1.63
CA LEU A 125 -18.49 -7.95 3.07
C LEU A 125 -17.87 -9.31 3.39
N VAL A 126 -17.27 -9.45 4.57
CA VAL A 126 -16.72 -10.69 5.09
C VAL A 126 -17.54 -11.12 6.29
N MET A 127 -17.96 -12.38 6.33
CA MET A 127 -18.71 -12.95 7.45
C MET A 127 -17.75 -13.69 8.39
N ALA A 128 -17.82 -13.39 9.69
CA ALA A 128 -17.14 -14.13 10.74
C ALA A 128 -17.99 -14.13 12.02
N GLN A 129 -18.14 -15.29 12.66
CA GLN A 129 -19.02 -15.50 13.83
C GLN A 129 -20.41 -14.89 13.61
N ASP A 130 -21.02 -15.20 12.45
CA ASP A 130 -22.33 -14.68 12.01
C ASP A 130 -22.45 -13.14 11.93
N THR A 131 -21.33 -12.42 12.05
CA THR A 131 -21.25 -10.97 11.94
C THR A 131 -20.65 -10.58 10.59
N LEU A 132 -21.24 -9.57 9.95
CA LEU A 132 -20.73 -9.01 8.70
C LEU A 132 -19.77 -7.85 9.00
N TYR A 133 -18.57 -7.94 8.43
CA TYR A 133 -17.54 -6.93 8.51
C TYR A 133 -17.23 -6.38 7.13
N THR A 134 -16.95 -5.08 7.04
CA THR A 134 -16.32 -4.51 5.84
C THR A 134 -14.83 -4.85 5.81
N PRO A 135 -14.21 -4.90 4.63
CA PRO A 135 -12.76 -5.02 4.51
C PRO A 135 -11.99 -3.96 5.31
N SER A 136 -12.54 -2.76 5.43
CA SER A 136 -11.97 -1.67 6.24
C SER A 136 -12.02 -1.96 7.73
N GLN A 137 -13.10 -2.56 8.25
CA GLN A 137 -13.17 -3.01 9.64
C GLN A 137 -12.14 -4.11 9.92
N ILE A 138 -12.04 -5.12 9.05
CA ILE A 138 -11.01 -6.17 9.20
C ILE A 138 -9.60 -5.58 9.17
N THR A 139 -9.34 -4.67 8.23
CA THR A 139 -8.06 -3.96 8.13
C THR A 139 -7.76 -3.14 9.38
N SER A 140 -8.78 -2.53 10.01
CA SER A 140 -8.59 -1.73 11.22
C SER A 140 -8.04 -2.54 12.40
N PHE A 141 -8.43 -3.81 12.56
CA PHE A 141 -7.86 -4.67 13.61
C PHE A 141 -6.36 -4.89 13.42
N ILE A 142 -5.91 -5.05 12.17
CA ILE A 142 -4.48 -5.18 11.83
C ILE A 142 -3.75 -3.87 12.17
N LEU A 143 -4.30 -2.72 11.76
CA LEU A 143 -3.69 -1.41 12.02
C LEU A 143 -3.65 -1.08 13.52
N THR A 144 -4.67 -1.47 14.28
CA THR A 144 -4.70 -1.34 15.75
C THR A 144 -3.57 -2.15 16.39
N ASN A 145 -3.37 -3.40 15.98
CA ASN A 145 -2.27 -4.22 16.51
C ASN A 145 -0.88 -3.63 16.22
N LEU A 146 -0.69 -3.06 15.02
CA LEU A 146 0.56 -2.38 14.65
C LEU A 146 0.76 -1.08 15.46
N LYS A 147 -0.31 -0.32 15.68
CA LYS A 147 -0.29 0.85 16.54
C LYS A 147 0.08 0.48 17.98
N GLU A 148 -0.58 -0.52 18.57
CA GLU A 148 -0.29 -1.01 19.92
C GLU A 148 1.16 -1.46 20.07
N THR A 149 1.72 -2.12 19.04
CA THR A 149 3.14 -2.48 18.99
C THR A 149 4.03 -1.24 19.14
N ALA A 150 3.71 -0.15 18.45
CA ALA A 150 4.45 1.11 18.56
C ALA A 150 4.21 1.85 19.88
N GLU A 151 2.98 1.84 20.39
CA GLU A 151 2.62 2.44 21.69
C GLU A 151 3.36 1.76 22.84
N ASN A 152 3.43 0.42 22.82
CA ASN A 152 4.16 -0.38 23.81
C ASN A 152 5.67 -0.10 23.76
N TYR A 153 6.24 0.03 22.56
CA TYR A 153 7.67 0.33 22.41
C TYR A 153 8.01 1.76 22.87
N LEU A 154 7.21 2.76 22.50
CA LEU A 154 7.46 4.17 22.81
C LEU A 154 6.95 4.60 24.19
N ASN A 155 6.14 3.76 24.86
CA ASN A 155 5.39 4.05 26.07
C ASN A 155 4.58 5.36 25.95
N LYS A 156 3.95 5.57 24.79
CA LYS A 156 3.19 6.79 24.44
C LYS A 156 2.01 6.42 23.53
N LYS A 157 0.93 7.19 23.62
CA LYS A 157 -0.18 7.09 22.65
C LYS A 157 0.27 7.54 21.26
N ILE A 158 -0.17 6.82 20.24
CA ILE A 158 0.11 7.08 18.83
C ILE A 158 -1.21 7.40 18.13
N SER A 159 -1.25 8.56 17.47
CA SER A 159 -2.42 9.03 16.74
C SER A 159 -2.14 9.31 15.28
N ASN A 160 -0.88 9.27 14.83
CA ASN A 160 -0.48 9.70 13.51
C ASN A 160 0.29 8.59 12.79
N ALA A 161 -0.06 8.34 11.54
CA ALA A 161 0.62 7.34 10.72
C ALA A 161 0.89 7.85 9.31
N VAL A 162 1.94 7.29 8.71
CA VAL A 162 2.17 7.28 7.28
C VAL A 162 2.08 5.84 6.81
N ILE A 163 1.42 5.61 5.68
CA ILE A 163 1.12 4.26 5.19
C ILE A 163 1.65 4.09 3.77
N THR A 164 2.32 2.98 3.48
CA THR A 164 2.65 2.59 2.09
C THR A 164 1.47 1.88 1.44
N VAL A 165 1.21 2.20 0.18
CA VAL A 165 0.12 1.65 -0.64
C VAL A 165 0.66 1.18 -1.98
N PRO A 166 0.08 0.14 -2.59
CA PRO A 166 0.44 -0.25 -3.95
C PRO A 166 0.19 0.88 -4.96
N SER A 167 0.95 0.88 -6.06
CA SER A 167 0.88 1.93 -7.07
C SER A 167 -0.48 2.08 -7.75
N HIS A 168 -1.18 0.95 -7.88
CA HIS A 168 -2.43 0.81 -8.60
C HIS A 168 -3.67 1.08 -7.74
N PHE A 169 -3.52 1.39 -6.44
CA PHE A 169 -4.67 1.63 -5.58
C PHE A 169 -5.47 2.83 -6.11
N ASN A 170 -6.73 2.59 -6.45
CA ASN A 170 -7.62 3.64 -6.92
C ASN A 170 -8.13 4.51 -5.76
N GLU A 171 -8.84 5.59 -6.07
CA GLU A 171 -9.34 6.54 -5.05
C GLU A 171 -10.22 5.86 -3.99
N LEU A 172 -11.05 4.89 -4.37
CA LEU A 172 -11.92 4.16 -3.45
C LEU A 172 -11.09 3.31 -2.48
N GLN A 173 -10.10 2.57 -2.97
CA GLN A 173 -9.22 1.77 -2.12
C GLN A 173 -8.42 2.63 -1.14
N LEU A 174 -7.96 3.81 -1.57
CA LEU A 174 -7.28 4.78 -0.71
C LEU A 174 -8.22 5.35 0.36
N GLN A 175 -9.48 5.62 0.01
CA GLN A 175 -10.50 6.08 0.96
C GLN A 175 -10.84 5.02 2.00
N GLU A 176 -11.06 3.77 1.57
CA GLU A 176 -11.32 2.64 2.47
C GLU A 176 -10.15 2.41 3.44
N LEU A 177 -8.90 2.49 2.96
CA LEU A 177 -7.75 2.37 3.85
C LEU A 177 -7.62 3.54 4.85
N LYS A 178 -8.01 4.76 4.46
CA LYS A 178 -8.09 5.90 5.39
C LYS A 178 -9.17 5.66 6.44
N GLU A 179 -10.32 5.11 6.07
CA GLU A 179 -11.38 4.79 7.01
C GLU A 179 -10.94 3.67 7.98
N ALA A 180 -10.31 2.61 7.47
CA ALA A 180 -9.69 1.58 8.31
C ALA A 180 -8.69 2.15 9.32
N SER A 181 -7.87 3.11 8.88
CA SER A 181 -6.91 3.79 9.76
C SER A 181 -7.60 4.63 10.83
N LYS A 182 -8.66 5.34 10.46
CA LYS A 182 -9.48 6.12 11.40
C LYS A 182 -10.14 5.22 12.45
N LEU A 183 -10.66 4.06 12.05
CA LEU A 183 -11.20 3.04 12.96
C LEU A 183 -10.15 2.53 13.95
N ALA A 184 -8.87 2.43 13.53
CA ALA A 184 -7.74 2.11 14.41
C ALA A 184 -7.28 3.29 15.29
N GLY A 185 -7.93 4.46 15.17
CA GLY A 185 -7.55 5.68 15.88
C GLY A 185 -6.23 6.28 15.37
N LEU A 186 -5.96 6.16 14.07
CA LEU A 186 -4.83 6.76 13.38
C LEU A 186 -5.31 7.81 12.37
N SER A 187 -4.71 9.00 12.44
CA SER A 187 -4.76 10.04 11.43
C SER A 187 -3.68 9.75 10.38
N VAL A 188 -4.10 9.48 9.15
CA VAL A 188 -3.16 9.23 8.04
C VAL A 188 -2.66 10.56 7.52
N LEU A 189 -1.42 10.91 7.88
CA LEU A 189 -0.78 12.15 7.44
C LEU A 189 -0.46 12.11 5.95
N ARG A 190 -0.06 10.93 5.46
CA ARG A 190 0.27 10.71 4.05
C ARG A 190 0.25 9.24 3.68
N MET A 191 -0.04 8.97 2.41
CA MET A 191 0.12 7.65 1.79
C MET A 191 1.20 7.73 0.71
N PHE A 192 2.08 6.73 0.66
CA PHE A 192 3.15 6.65 -0.35
C PHE A 192 2.98 5.41 -1.19
N ASN A 193 3.22 5.58 -2.49
CA ASN A 193 3.42 4.45 -3.38
C ASN A 193 4.61 3.59 -2.88
N GLU A 194 4.40 2.28 -2.73
CA GLU A 194 5.39 1.30 -2.29
C GLU A 194 6.67 1.31 -3.17
N ALA A 195 6.51 1.43 -4.49
CA ALA A 195 7.61 1.48 -5.45
C ALA A 195 8.40 2.78 -5.33
N SER A 196 7.71 3.92 -5.24
CA SER A 196 8.35 5.24 -5.05
C SER A 196 9.08 5.34 -3.72
N ALA A 197 8.47 4.83 -2.65
CA ALA A 197 9.09 4.73 -1.34
C ALA A 197 10.38 3.92 -1.42
N THR A 198 10.32 2.75 -2.06
CA THR A 198 11.48 1.87 -2.22
C THR A 198 12.61 2.52 -3.01
N ALA A 199 12.32 3.07 -4.19
CA ALA A 199 13.31 3.74 -5.02
C ALA A 199 13.94 4.92 -4.29
N PHE A 200 13.14 5.70 -3.56
CA PHE A 200 13.64 6.82 -2.76
C PHE A 200 14.58 6.37 -1.63
N SER A 201 14.23 5.31 -0.90
CA SER A 201 15.08 4.75 0.16
C SER A 201 16.43 4.29 -0.36
N TYR A 202 16.43 3.62 -1.51
CA TYR A 202 17.65 3.19 -2.18
C TYR A 202 18.48 4.37 -2.72
N TYR A 203 17.81 5.38 -3.27
CA TYR A 203 18.43 6.58 -3.83
C TYR A 203 19.10 7.46 -2.77
N LEU A 204 18.52 7.62 -1.58
CA LEU A 204 19.07 8.51 -0.54
C LEU A 204 20.55 8.23 -0.20
N ASP A 205 20.98 6.98 -0.32
CA ASP A 205 22.34 6.55 -0.01
C ASP A 205 23.28 6.55 -1.24
N ARG A 206 22.80 6.91 -2.45
CA ARG A 206 23.53 6.75 -3.73
C ARG A 206 23.38 7.96 -4.67
N THR A 207 24.47 8.36 -5.34
CA THR A 207 24.55 9.67 -6.02
C THR A 207 24.43 9.66 -7.55
N ARG A 208 24.07 8.54 -8.20
CA ARG A 208 24.23 8.41 -9.68
C ARG A 208 23.12 7.71 -10.47
N SER A 209 22.01 7.31 -9.85
CA SER A 209 20.99 6.53 -10.54
C SER A 209 19.75 7.39 -10.81
N ASN A 210 19.32 7.48 -12.07
CA ASN A 210 18.20 8.32 -12.50
C ASN A 210 16.97 7.49 -12.91
N THR A 211 17.14 6.21 -13.25
CA THR A 211 16.04 5.34 -13.69
C THR A 211 16.05 4.02 -12.90
N PHE A 212 14.93 3.70 -12.26
CA PHE A 212 14.77 2.54 -11.39
C PHE A 212 13.68 1.62 -11.92
N ALA A 213 13.97 0.33 -12.06
CA ALA A 213 12.98 -0.72 -12.20
C ALA A 213 12.69 -1.31 -10.82
N VAL A 214 11.46 -1.17 -10.33
CA VAL A 214 11.04 -1.70 -9.03
C VAL A 214 10.07 -2.85 -9.24
N LEU A 215 10.50 -4.06 -8.91
CA LEU A 215 9.73 -5.29 -9.04
C LEU A 215 9.28 -5.76 -7.66
N ASN A 216 7.98 -5.59 -7.37
CA ASN A 216 7.37 -5.93 -6.11
C ASN A 216 6.56 -7.22 -6.20
N PHE A 217 7.14 -8.31 -5.68
CA PHE A 217 6.49 -9.60 -5.54
C PHE A 217 5.74 -9.67 -4.20
N GLY A 218 4.59 -8.99 -4.16
CA GLY A 218 3.72 -8.94 -3.00
C GLY A 218 3.08 -10.29 -2.66
N GLY A 219 2.38 -10.32 -1.53
CA GLY A 219 1.70 -11.53 -1.04
C GLY A 219 0.61 -12.07 -1.97
N GLY A 220 -0.01 -11.20 -2.76
CA GLY A 220 -1.10 -11.55 -3.67
C GLY A 220 -1.09 -10.74 -4.97
N PHE A 221 0.05 -10.17 -5.34
CA PHE A 221 0.21 -9.43 -6.59
C PHE A 221 1.69 -9.34 -6.98
N PHE A 222 1.93 -9.08 -8.26
CA PHE A 222 3.20 -8.64 -8.80
C PHE A 222 3.02 -7.23 -9.39
N ASP A 223 3.66 -6.22 -8.80
CA ASP A 223 3.66 -4.84 -9.28
C ASP A 223 5.06 -4.52 -9.82
N PHE A 224 5.15 -4.24 -11.11
CA PHE A 224 6.36 -3.74 -11.73
C PHE A 224 6.16 -2.29 -12.14
N SER A 225 7.03 -1.42 -11.64
CA SER A 225 7.03 0.01 -11.93
C SER A 225 8.42 0.46 -12.40
N ILE A 226 8.47 1.30 -13.44
CA ILE A 226 9.67 2.05 -13.79
C ILE A 226 9.50 3.49 -13.30
N LEU A 227 10.50 3.96 -12.55
CA LEU A 227 10.56 5.31 -12.03
C LEU A 227 11.73 6.07 -12.65
N LYS A 228 11.54 7.36 -12.89
CA LYS A 228 12.58 8.25 -13.39
C LYS A 228 12.69 9.49 -12.52
N GLN A 229 13.92 9.90 -12.23
CA GLN A 229 14.20 11.18 -11.60
C GLN A 229 13.95 12.30 -12.61
N SER A 230 13.02 13.19 -12.29
CA SER A 230 12.78 14.40 -13.06
C SER A 230 13.79 15.49 -12.70
N LYS A 231 13.81 16.57 -13.49
CA LYS A 231 14.77 17.69 -13.35
C LYS A 231 14.74 18.39 -11.99
N ASN A 232 13.69 18.15 -11.19
CA ASN A 232 13.51 18.72 -9.86
C ASN A 232 13.84 17.72 -8.73
N ASP A 233 14.61 16.66 -9.03
CA ASP A 233 14.94 15.58 -8.10
C ASP A 233 13.72 14.81 -7.56
N LYS A 234 12.61 14.81 -8.32
CA LYS A 234 11.39 14.06 -8.00
C LYS A 234 11.41 12.71 -8.69
N LEU A 235 11.07 11.64 -7.99
CA LEU A 235 10.86 10.33 -8.60
C LEU A 235 9.43 10.26 -9.12
N GLU A 236 9.30 10.06 -10.43
CA GLU A 236 8.03 9.96 -11.14
C GLU A 236 7.88 8.55 -11.70
N VAL A 237 6.71 7.92 -11.50
CA VAL A 237 6.38 6.64 -12.11
C VAL A 237 6.06 6.90 -13.57
N ILE A 238 6.85 6.35 -14.49
CA ILE A 238 6.67 6.58 -15.94
C ILE A 238 5.88 5.46 -16.62
N SER A 239 5.91 4.26 -16.06
CA SER A 239 5.18 3.09 -16.57
C SER A 239 5.04 2.08 -15.44
N HIS A 240 3.91 1.37 -15.39
CA HIS A 240 3.68 0.32 -14.43
C HIS A 240 2.73 -0.74 -14.99
N ASN A 241 2.79 -1.95 -14.44
CA ASN A 241 1.85 -3.02 -14.69
C ASN A 241 1.69 -3.85 -13.42
N ILE A 242 0.46 -4.20 -13.11
CA ILE A 242 0.15 -5.11 -12.01
C ILE A 242 -0.51 -6.38 -12.51
N ASP A 243 -0.08 -7.49 -11.95
CA ASP A 243 -0.80 -8.75 -11.99
C ASP A 243 -1.29 -9.14 -10.59
N ASN A 244 -2.62 -9.21 -10.40
CA ASN A 244 -3.27 -9.54 -9.13
C ASN A 244 -3.27 -11.04 -8.79
N PHE A 245 -2.64 -11.88 -9.63
CA PHE A 245 -2.59 -13.34 -9.48
C PHE A 245 -1.18 -13.87 -9.75
N ILE A 246 -0.18 -13.10 -9.33
CA ILE A 246 1.24 -13.50 -9.26
C ILE A 246 1.79 -13.00 -7.92
N GLY A 247 1.27 -13.52 -6.81
CA GLY A 247 1.81 -13.30 -5.48
C GLY A 247 2.26 -14.58 -4.82
N VAL A 248 2.80 -14.46 -3.60
CA VAL A 248 3.17 -15.58 -2.73
C VAL A 248 2.09 -16.67 -2.71
N ILE A 249 0.82 -16.26 -2.59
CA ILE A 249 -0.34 -17.15 -2.50
C ILE A 249 -0.59 -17.97 -3.78
N ASP A 250 -0.30 -17.42 -4.96
CA ASP A 250 -0.56 -18.11 -6.24
C ASP A 250 0.49 -19.23 -6.47
N PHE A 251 1.72 -19.02 -6.01
CA PHE A 251 2.74 -20.06 -5.96
C PHE A 251 2.40 -21.17 -4.96
N ASP A 252 1.86 -20.81 -3.80
CA ASP A 252 1.40 -21.79 -2.80
C ASP A 252 0.22 -22.61 -3.31
N ASN A 253 -0.76 -21.95 -3.95
CA ASN A 253 -1.93 -22.63 -4.52
C ASN A 253 -1.55 -23.63 -5.62
N ALA A 254 -0.54 -23.35 -6.44
CA ALA A 254 -0.05 -24.32 -7.43
C ALA A 254 0.46 -25.62 -6.77
N LEU A 255 1.12 -25.52 -5.60
CA LEU A 255 1.55 -26.68 -4.83
C LEU A 255 0.39 -27.36 -4.11
N VAL A 256 -0.54 -26.60 -3.52
CA VAL A 256 -1.73 -27.16 -2.86
C VAL A 256 -2.55 -27.97 -3.85
N ASN A 257 -2.83 -27.44 -5.04
CA ASN A 257 -3.56 -28.15 -6.08
C ASN A 257 -2.84 -29.43 -6.49
N TYR A 258 -1.53 -29.36 -6.69
CA TYR A 258 -0.71 -30.55 -6.96
C TYR A 258 -0.80 -31.60 -5.85
N PHE A 259 -0.76 -31.19 -4.58
CA PHE A 259 -0.85 -32.10 -3.44
C PHE A 259 -2.23 -32.75 -3.31
N VAL A 260 -3.30 -31.99 -3.55
CA VAL A 260 -4.67 -32.51 -3.60
C VAL A 260 -4.80 -33.57 -4.70
N ASP A 261 -4.32 -33.27 -5.90
CA ASP A 261 -4.38 -34.19 -7.04
C ASP A 261 -3.60 -35.48 -6.78
N GLU A 262 -2.39 -35.37 -6.22
CA GLU A 262 -1.57 -36.55 -5.87
C GLU A 262 -2.21 -37.38 -4.75
N PHE A 263 -2.77 -36.73 -3.73
CA PHE A 263 -3.48 -37.45 -2.68
C PHE A 263 -4.72 -38.16 -3.22
N GLN A 264 -5.52 -37.50 -4.06
CA GLN A 264 -6.67 -38.08 -4.74
C GLN A 264 -6.25 -39.26 -5.62
N ARG A 265 -5.15 -39.14 -6.36
CA ARG A 265 -4.61 -40.20 -7.21
C ARG A 265 -4.19 -41.44 -6.41
N GLU A 266 -3.53 -41.25 -5.28
CA GLU A 266 -3.01 -42.36 -4.45
C GLU A 266 -4.06 -42.97 -3.53
N ASN A 267 -4.96 -42.16 -2.99
CA ASN A 267 -5.87 -42.57 -1.93
C ASN A 267 -7.35 -42.58 -2.35
N GLY A 268 -7.70 -42.06 -3.52
CA GLY A 268 -9.07 -41.98 -4.02
C GLY A 268 -10.00 -41.08 -3.19
N THR A 269 -9.46 -40.13 -2.43
CA THR A 269 -10.24 -39.26 -1.53
C THR A 269 -9.91 -37.80 -1.76
N ASP A 270 -10.96 -37.01 -1.97
CA ASP A 270 -10.86 -35.60 -2.32
C ASP A 270 -10.82 -34.77 -1.04
N LEU A 271 -9.70 -34.08 -0.81
CA LEU A 271 -9.49 -33.25 0.37
C LEU A 271 -10.07 -31.85 0.25
N THR A 272 -10.53 -31.42 -0.94
CA THR A 272 -11.00 -30.04 -1.16
C THR A 272 -12.17 -29.63 -0.26
N LYS A 273 -12.96 -30.61 0.21
CA LYS A 273 -14.09 -30.40 1.13
C LYS A 273 -13.69 -30.48 2.60
N ASP A 274 -12.47 -30.90 2.90
CA ASP A 274 -11.93 -31.01 4.25
C ASP A 274 -11.07 -29.77 4.55
N PHE A 275 -11.69 -28.77 5.18
CA PHE A 275 -11.03 -27.51 5.49
C PHE A 275 -9.77 -27.67 6.36
N VAL A 276 -9.76 -28.66 7.25
CA VAL A 276 -8.62 -28.93 8.13
C VAL A 276 -7.47 -29.51 7.31
N ALA A 277 -7.76 -30.45 6.43
CA ALA A 277 -6.78 -31.01 5.50
C ALA A 277 -6.21 -29.94 4.57
N MET A 278 -7.07 -29.11 3.96
CA MET A 278 -6.65 -28.04 3.05
C MET A 278 -5.74 -27.01 3.73
N GLN A 279 -6.04 -26.63 4.97
CA GLN A 279 -5.17 -25.73 5.74
C GLN A 279 -3.79 -26.36 6.00
N ARG A 280 -3.75 -27.64 6.40
CA ARG A 280 -2.49 -28.36 6.61
C ARG A 280 -1.68 -28.52 5.33
N LEU A 281 -2.34 -28.73 4.19
CA LEU A 281 -1.70 -28.74 2.88
C LEU A 281 -1.12 -27.37 2.51
N SER A 282 -1.85 -26.29 2.78
CA SER A 282 -1.42 -24.91 2.53
C SER A 282 -0.16 -24.56 3.34
N GLU A 283 -0.13 -24.88 4.64
CA GLU A 283 1.05 -24.67 5.49
C GLU A 283 2.25 -25.49 5.02
N ALA A 284 2.02 -26.74 4.62
CA ALA A 284 3.08 -27.59 4.07
C ALA A 284 3.59 -27.07 2.71
N ALA A 285 2.71 -26.53 1.87
CA ALA A 285 3.06 -25.94 0.58
C ALA A 285 3.93 -24.69 0.75
N GLU A 286 3.55 -23.77 1.65
CA GLU A 286 4.35 -22.57 1.94
C GLU A 286 5.74 -22.95 2.45
N LYS A 287 5.81 -23.92 3.38
CA LYS A 287 7.07 -24.43 3.91
C LYS A 287 7.93 -25.05 2.81
N ALA A 288 7.35 -25.94 2.00
CA ALA A 288 8.06 -26.60 0.91
C ALA A 288 8.60 -25.60 -0.12
N LYS A 289 7.80 -24.60 -0.53
CA LYS A 289 8.24 -23.50 -1.40
C LYS A 289 9.44 -22.76 -0.82
N CYS A 290 9.38 -22.40 0.46
CA CYS A 290 10.48 -21.71 1.14
C CYS A 290 11.75 -22.55 1.17
N GLU A 291 11.65 -23.85 1.52
CA GLU A 291 12.78 -24.77 1.55
C GLU A 291 13.40 -24.95 0.16
N LEU A 292 12.58 -25.12 -0.88
CA LEU A 292 13.03 -25.28 -2.27
C LEU A 292 13.74 -24.04 -2.84
N SER A 293 13.63 -22.88 -2.18
CA SER A 293 14.43 -21.70 -2.54
C SER A 293 15.93 -21.87 -2.19
N SER A 294 16.26 -22.84 -1.34
CA SER A 294 17.64 -23.17 -0.93
C SER A 294 18.04 -24.62 -1.23
N CYS A 295 17.08 -25.54 -1.20
CA CYS A 295 17.27 -26.97 -1.46
C CYS A 295 16.79 -27.36 -2.86
N ILE A 296 17.36 -28.43 -3.42
CA ILE A 296 16.91 -28.99 -4.72
C ILE A 296 15.68 -29.90 -4.58
N GLN A 297 15.40 -30.37 -3.36
CA GLN A 297 14.28 -31.25 -3.03
C GLN A 297 13.87 -31.05 -1.56
N THR A 298 12.62 -31.38 -1.25
CA THR A 298 12.07 -31.48 0.10
C THR A 298 11.07 -32.64 0.18
N GLU A 299 10.72 -33.05 1.39
CA GLU A 299 9.77 -34.11 1.67
C GLU A 299 8.64 -33.58 2.54
N ILE A 300 7.41 -33.75 2.09
CA ILE A 300 6.20 -33.35 2.80
C ILE A 300 5.62 -34.61 3.44
N MET A 301 5.41 -34.56 4.76
CA MET A 301 4.83 -35.66 5.53
C MET A 301 3.72 -35.13 6.42
N LEU A 302 2.48 -35.47 6.09
CA LEU A 302 1.28 -35.07 6.82
C LEU A 302 0.51 -36.32 7.27
N PRO A 303 0.70 -36.77 8.52
CA PRO A 303 0.01 -37.94 9.00
C PRO A 303 -1.47 -37.65 9.28
N ASN A 304 -2.34 -38.64 9.09
CA ASN A 304 -3.78 -38.56 9.38
C ASN A 304 -4.41 -37.30 8.78
N ILE A 305 -4.20 -37.10 7.48
CA ILE A 305 -4.64 -35.87 6.81
C ILE A 305 -6.13 -35.88 6.48
N ALA A 306 -6.72 -37.05 6.22
CA ALA A 306 -8.14 -37.19 5.94
C ALA A 306 -8.93 -37.51 7.21
N ILE A 307 -10.13 -36.94 7.36
CA ILE A 307 -11.06 -37.26 8.46
C ILE A 307 -11.50 -38.74 8.44
N ASN A 308 -11.66 -39.33 7.24
CA ASN A 308 -12.15 -40.70 7.07
C ASN A 308 -11.02 -41.67 6.70
N GLY A 309 -10.50 -42.37 7.72
CA GLY A 309 -9.44 -43.36 7.60
C GLY A 309 -8.06 -42.79 7.92
N ALA A 310 -7.17 -43.61 8.49
CA ALA A 310 -5.80 -43.24 8.84
C ALA A 310 -4.92 -43.10 7.58
N LYS A 311 -5.25 -42.13 6.72
CA LYS A 311 -4.53 -41.83 5.49
C LYS A 311 -3.47 -40.77 5.76
N HIS A 312 -2.27 -41.00 5.25
CA HIS A 312 -1.14 -40.09 5.35
C HIS A 312 -0.85 -39.51 3.97
N PHE A 313 -0.35 -38.28 3.92
CA PHE A 313 0.19 -37.71 2.69
C PHE A 313 1.70 -37.61 2.81
N ASN A 314 2.41 -38.36 1.98
CA ASN A 314 3.87 -38.38 1.93
C ASN A 314 4.30 -38.18 0.48
N ILE A 315 4.96 -37.07 0.18
CA ILE A 315 5.45 -36.79 -1.17
C ILE A 315 6.85 -36.17 -1.13
N LYS A 316 7.71 -36.61 -2.06
CA LYS A 316 8.98 -35.95 -2.34
C LYS A 316 8.77 -34.96 -3.47
N LEU A 317 9.10 -33.70 -3.20
CA LEU A 317 8.94 -32.60 -4.14
C LEU A 317 10.31 -32.05 -4.53
N THR A 318 10.60 -32.01 -5.83
CA THR A 318 11.82 -31.40 -6.36
C THR A 318 11.58 -29.95 -6.76
N ARG A 319 12.63 -29.13 -6.74
CA ARG A 319 12.59 -27.75 -7.22
C ARG A 319 12.13 -27.68 -8.68
N SER A 320 12.65 -28.56 -9.52
CA SER A 320 12.28 -28.63 -10.94
C SER A 320 10.79 -28.92 -11.13
N LYS A 321 10.19 -29.81 -10.32
CA LYS A 321 8.75 -30.06 -10.38
C LYS A 321 7.95 -28.82 -9.97
N PHE A 322 8.35 -28.13 -8.89
CA PHE A 322 7.69 -26.88 -8.49
C PHE A 322 7.78 -25.80 -9.56
N GLU A 323 8.94 -25.64 -10.20
CA GLU A 323 9.13 -24.71 -11.32
C GLU A 323 8.23 -25.07 -12.52
N GLN A 324 8.05 -26.36 -12.83
CA GLN A 324 7.11 -26.80 -13.87
C GLN A 324 5.66 -26.46 -13.53
N LEU A 325 5.25 -26.67 -12.28
CA LEU A 325 3.88 -26.37 -11.80
C LEU A 325 3.55 -24.87 -11.85
N THR A 326 4.57 -24.01 -11.86
CA THR A 326 4.43 -22.55 -11.81
C THR A 326 4.94 -21.85 -13.08
N ASN A 327 5.16 -22.61 -14.17
CA ASN A 327 5.74 -22.08 -15.40
C ASN A 327 4.93 -20.93 -16.01
N ASN A 328 3.60 -21.04 -15.98
CA ASN A 328 2.69 -20.00 -16.44
C ASN A 328 2.84 -18.67 -15.66
N LEU A 329 3.21 -18.72 -14.38
CA LEU A 329 3.44 -17.52 -13.57
C LEU A 329 4.72 -16.81 -14.04
N PHE A 330 5.78 -17.56 -14.36
CA PHE A 330 7.03 -17.00 -14.89
C PHE A 330 6.84 -16.34 -16.26
N GLU A 331 6.08 -16.98 -17.16
CA GLU A 331 5.76 -16.41 -18.47
C GLU A 331 5.03 -15.07 -18.35
N ARG A 332 4.05 -14.99 -17.44
CA ARG A 332 3.31 -13.75 -17.18
C ARG A 332 4.19 -12.67 -16.53
N ILE A 333 5.15 -13.02 -15.68
CA ILE A 333 6.16 -12.07 -15.16
C ILE A 333 6.96 -11.45 -16.32
N ILE A 334 7.45 -12.29 -17.24
CA ILE A 334 8.21 -11.82 -18.42
C ILE A 334 7.35 -10.90 -19.28
N GLU A 335 6.13 -11.32 -19.60
CA GLU A 335 5.19 -10.53 -20.39
C GLU A 335 4.90 -9.17 -19.73
N GLY A 336 4.63 -9.15 -18.42
CA GLY A 336 4.42 -7.94 -17.65
C GLY A 336 5.64 -7.01 -17.66
N CYS A 337 6.85 -7.57 -17.53
CA CYS A 337 8.08 -6.78 -17.61
C CYS A 337 8.26 -6.13 -18.98
N ASN A 338 8.11 -6.91 -20.05
CA ASN A 338 8.23 -6.40 -21.42
C ASN A 338 7.20 -5.31 -21.72
N LYS A 339 5.95 -5.46 -21.26
CA LYS A 339 4.90 -4.44 -21.40
C LYS A 339 5.31 -3.12 -20.76
N VAL A 340 5.79 -3.14 -19.52
CA VAL A 340 6.14 -1.92 -18.79
C VAL A 340 7.33 -1.21 -19.43
N ILE A 341 8.38 -1.96 -19.80
CA ILE A 341 9.58 -1.42 -20.46
C ILE A 341 9.19 -0.76 -21.81
N ASN A 342 8.39 -1.46 -22.61
CA ASN A 342 7.92 -0.94 -23.90
C ASN A 342 7.04 0.31 -23.73
N ASN A 343 6.10 0.29 -22.78
CA ASN A 343 5.24 1.45 -22.49
C ASN A 343 6.03 2.66 -21.99
N ALA A 344 7.14 2.44 -21.29
CA ALA A 344 8.06 3.50 -20.88
C ALA A 344 8.88 4.08 -22.04
N ASN A 345 8.84 3.46 -23.23
CA ASN A 345 9.70 3.76 -24.38
C ASN A 345 11.19 3.79 -24.00
N LEU A 346 11.62 2.82 -23.18
CA LEU A 346 13.00 2.67 -22.74
C LEU A 346 13.60 1.37 -23.28
N LEU A 347 14.91 1.38 -23.50
CA LEU A 347 15.69 0.17 -23.60
C LEU A 347 16.05 -0.33 -22.20
N VAL A 348 16.27 -1.63 -22.07
CA VAL A 348 16.80 -2.23 -20.83
C VAL A 348 18.12 -1.57 -20.42
N SER A 349 18.93 -1.13 -21.38
CA SER A 349 20.17 -0.38 -21.14
C SER A 349 19.95 0.95 -20.40
N ASP A 350 18.79 1.57 -20.54
CA ASP A 350 18.47 2.90 -19.98
C ASP A 350 18.03 2.84 -18.50
N ILE A 351 17.82 1.63 -17.97
CA ILE A 351 17.45 1.40 -16.56
C ILE A 351 18.73 1.26 -15.74
N ASP A 352 18.97 2.19 -14.81
CA ASP A 352 20.21 2.21 -14.04
C ASP A 352 20.22 1.13 -12.94
N GLU A 353 19.09 0.94 -12.29
CA GLU A 353 18.98 0.12 -11.08
C GLU A 353 17.74 -0.77 -11.12
N ILE A 354 17.88 -2.03 -10.71
CA ILE A 354 16.79 -2.99 -10.64
C ILE A 354 16.63 -3.40 -9.18
N LEU A 355 15.48 -3.08 -8.59
CA LEU A 355 15.18 -3.25 -7.18
C LEU A 355 14.11 -4.33 -7.01
N LEU A 356 14.44 -5.39 -6.28
CA LEU A 356 13.53 -6.50 -6.01
C LEU A 356 12.96 -6.40 -4.60
N ILE A 357 11.64 -6.51 -4.49
CA ILE A 357 10.89 -6.49 -3.23
C ILE A 357 10.08 -7.79 -3.12
N GLY A 358 9.94 -8.30 -1.90
CA GLY A 358 9.04 -9.40 -1.58
C GLY A 358 9.73 -10.74 -1.40
N GLY A 359 9.03 -11.70 -0.78
CA GLY A 359 9.62 -13.00 -0.45
C GLY A 359 9.93 -13.87 -1.68
N ILE A 360 9.07 -13.80 -2.70
CA ILE A 360 9.19 -14.60 -3.93
C ILE A 360 10.40 -14.21 -4.78
N SER A 361 10.92 -12.98 -4.67
CA SER A 361 12.14 -12.58 -5.40
C SER A 361 13.38 -13.38 -5.00
N LYS A 362 13.32 -14.12 -3.87
CA LYS A 362 14.39 -15.03 -3.42
C LYS A 362 14.38 -16.36 -4.14
N MET A 363 13.31 -16.71 -4.85
CA MET A 363 13.22 -17.96 -5.59
C MET A 363 14.22 -17.95 -6.77
N PRO A 364 15.08 -18.99 -6.91
CA PRO A 364 16.10 -19.03 -7.97
C PRO A 364 15.52 -18.82 -9.38
N LYS A 365 14.42 -19.50 -9.72
CA LYS A 365 13.79 -19.37 -11.04
C LYS A 365 13.27 -17.96 -11.32
N VAL A 366 12.75 -17.25 -10.31
CA VAL A 366 12.31 -15.85 -10.46
C VAL A 366 13.50 -14.96 -10.76
N ARG A 367 14.63 -15.18 -10.08
CA ARG A 367 15.88 -14.46 -10.32
C ARG A 367 16.43 -14.73 -11.73
N ASP A 368 16.37 -15.97 -12.20
CA ASP A 368 16.77 -16.33 -13.58
C ASP A 368 15.89 -15.64 -14.63
N VAL A 369 14.58 -15.60 -14.39
CA VAL A 369 13.60 -14.91 -15.24
C VAL A 369 13.92 -13.42 -15.32
N ILE A 370 14.13 -12.76 -14.18
CA ILE A 370 14.50 -11.35 -14.12
C ILE A 370 15.86 -11.12 -14.80
N GLY A 371 16.85 -11.99 -14.55
CA GLY A 371 18.15 -11.95 -15.21
C GLY A 371 18.04 -12.07 -16.74
N THR A 372 17.11 -12.89 -17.23
CA THR A 372 16.85 -13.04 -18.67
C THR A 372 16.22 -11.78 -19.26
N VAL A 373 15.29 -11.14 -18.54
CA VAL A 373 14.61 -9.91 -18.98
C VAL A 373 15.59 -8.73 -19.03
N PHE A 374 16.40 -8.55 -17.98
CA PHE A 374 17.18 -7.34 -17.80
C PHE A 374 18.67 -7.47 -18.15
N GLY A 375 19.25 -8.68 -18.11
CA GLY A 375 20.68 -8.88 -18.37
C GLY A 375 21.62 -8.05 -17.48
N LYS A 376 21.14 -7.64 -16.29
CA LYS A 376 21.81 -6.73 -15.36
C LYS A 376 21.69 -7.25 -13.94
N ASP A 377 22.62 -6.81 -13.09
CA ASP A 377 22.55 -7.07 -11.65
C ASP A 377 21.33 -6.38 -11.03
N PHE A 378 20.79 -6.98 -9.97
CA PHE A 378 19.63 -6.49 -9.25
C PHE A 378 19.87 -6.53 -7.75
N TYR A 379 19.19 -5.65 -7.03
CA TYR A 379 19.36 -5.42 -5.60
C TYR A 379 18.12 -5.84 -4.81
N ASP A 380 18.31 -6.67 -3.79
CA ASP A 380 17.24 -7.07 -2.88
C ASP A 380 16.98 -5.97 -1.84
N ILE A 381 15.78 -5.39 -1.89
CA ILE A 381 15.31 -4.41 -0.92
C ILE A 381 14.84 -5.15 0.33
N LYS A 382 15.40 -4.77 1.49
CA LYS A 382 15.00 -5.34 2.77
C LYS A 382 13.74 -4.62 3.29
N ASN A 383 12.93 -5.29 4.11
CA ASN A 383 11.74 -4.68 4.69
C ASN A 383 12.04 -3.39 5.48
N ASN A 384 13.20 -3.30 6.15
CA ASN A 384 13.64 -2.06 6.79
C ASN A 384 13.75 -0.91 5.79
N ASP A 385 14.21 -1.17 4.57
CA ASP A 385 14.51 -0.16 3.56
C ASP A 385 13.21 0.50 3.06
N MET A 386 12.12 -0.27 2.90
CA MET A 386 10.80 0.30 2.58
C MET A 386 10.31 1.30 3.62
N VAL A 387 10.65 1.08 4.90
CA VAL A 387 10.25 1.99 5.98
C VAL A 387 11.27 3.10 6.20
N VAL A 388 12.53 2.91 5.81
CA VAL A 388 13.54 3.98 5.67
C VAL A 388 13.08 5.03 4.64
N ALA A 389 12.29 4.67 3.63
CA ALA A 389 11.68 5.67 2.73
C ALA A 389 10.82 6.69 3.47
N VAL A 390 10.12 6.23 4.51
CA VAL A 390 9.18 7.03 5.31
C VAL A 390 9.93 7.89 6.35
N LYS A 391 11.22 7.66 6.54
CA LYS A 391 12.11 8.23 7.56
C LYS A 391 12.39 9.73 7.42
N ASP A 392 12.38 10.24 6.20
CA ASP A 392 12.93 11.57 5.95
C ASP A 392 11.97 12.64 6.48
N GLU A 393 12.38 13.40 7.51
CA GLU A 393 11.64 14.56 8.02
C GLU A 393 11.35 15.58 6.89
N THR A 394 12.11 15.56 5.79
CA THR A 394 11.78 16.33 4.58
C THR A 394 10.60 15.76 3.78
N ILE A 395 10.33 14.47 3.83
CA ILE A 395 9.09 13.90 3.31
C ILE A 395 7.90 14.30 4.21
N PHE A 396 8.13 14.47 5.52
CA PHE A 396 7.14 14.98 6.46
C PHE A 396 6.90 16.51 6.37
N PHE A 397 7.91 17.33 6.05
CA PHE A 397 7.84 18.79 6.19
C PHE A 397 8.38 19.63 5.03
N ARG A 398 8.91 19.08 3.93
CA ARG A 398 9.44 19.90 2.82
C ARG A 398 8.30 20.33 1.89
N ASN A 399 8.00 21.63 1.92
CA ASN A 399 7.26 22.30 0.86
C ASN A 399 8.01 22.19 -0.50
N GLU A 400 7.23 21.85 -1.52
CA GLU A 400 7.38 22.09 -2.97
C GLU A 400 8.56 21.50 -3.77
N ARG A 401 9.75 21.21 -3.21
CA ARG A 401 10.89 20.82 -4.06
C ARG A 401 10.98 19.34 -4.42
N THR A 402 10.60 18.43 -3.53
CA THR A 402 10.55 16.98 -3.79
C THR A 402 9.15 16.46 -3.52
N ALA A 403 8.27 16.53 -4.51
CA ALA A 403 6.92 15.99 -4.44
C ALA A 403 6.92 14.65 -5.19
N ILE A 404 6.59 13.56 -4.51
CA ILE A 404 6.11 12.34 -5.17
C ILE A 404 4.67 12.67 -5.56
N THR A 405 4.41 12.88 -6.84
CA THR A 405 3.05 13.13 -7.32
C THR A 405 2.31 11.80 -7.40
N ASN A 406 1.38 11.58 -6.47
CA ASN A 406 0.17 10.85 -6.83
C ASN A 406 -0.67 11.84 -7.65
N GLU A 407 -1.26 11.38 -8.76
CA GLU A 407 -2.14 12.18 -9.60
C GLU A 407 -3.14 12.97 -8.72
N MET A 408 -3.09 14.30 -8.81
CA MET A 408 -4.02 15.16 -8.05
C MET A 408 -5.38 15.17 -8.76
N PRO A 409 -6.50 14.97 -8.03
CA PRO A 409 -7.81 15.23 -8.60
C PRO A 409 -7.95 16.73 -8.89
N LEU A 410 -8.53 17.02 -10.06
CA LEU A 410 -8.71 18.32 -10.74
C LEU A 410 -9.26 19.48 -9.88
N ILE A 411 -9.72 19.22 -8.66
CA ILE A 411 -10.41 20.16 -7.77
C ILE A 411 -9.42 21.06 -7.00
N GLY A 412 -8.17 20.60 -6.76
CA GLY A 412 -7.15 21.39 -6.05
C GLY A 412 -6.62 22.60 -6.81
N THR A 413 -6.69 22.57 -8.15
CA THR A 413 -6.22 23.64 -9.04
C THR A 413 -7.09 24.91 -8.98
N MET A 414 -8.38 24.76 -8.69
CA MET A 414 -9.31 25.91 -8.60
C MET A 414 -9.11 26.73 -7.32
N TYR A 415 -8.69 26.12 -6.21
CA TYR A 415 -8.57 26.81 -4.91
C TYR A 415 -7.27 27.62 -4.77
N LEU A 416 -6.18 27.18 -5.41
CA LEU A 416 -4.88 27.87 -5.38
C LEU A 416 -4.75 29.00 -6.39
N GLY A 417 -5.48 28.95 -7.52
CA GLY A 417 -5.47 30.01 -8.54
C GLY A 417 -6.08 31.33 -8.07
N VAL A 418 -6.99 31.30 -7.09
CA VAL A 418 -7.63 32.51 -6.52
C VAL A 418 -6.73 33.23 -5.50
N LEU A 419 -5.81 32.51 -4.84
CA LEU A 419 -4.92 33.07 -3.82
C LEU A 419 -3.63 33.69 -4.40
N PHE A 420 -3.20 33.29 -5.59
CA PHE A 420 -1.90 33.71 -6.16
C PHE A 420 -1.97 34.43 -7.51
N GLY A 421 -3.15 34.87 -7.96
CA GLY A 421 -3.27 35.85 -9.05
C GLY A 421 -2.85 35.35 -10.45
N LYS A 422 -2.77 34.04 -10.65
CA LYS A 422 -2.64 33.41 -11.98
C LYS A 422 -3.57 32.21 -12.07
N ILE A 423 -4.56 32.32 -12.94
CA ILE A 423 -5.39 31.19 -13.36
C ILE A 423 -4.87 30.78 -14.74
N ASN A 424 -4.35 29.57 -14.84
CA ASN A 424 -4.13 28.92 -16.13
C ASN A 424 -5.38 28.10 -16.41
N TYR A 425 -5.97 28.29 -17.59
CA TYR A 425 -6.98 27.37 -18.10
C TYR A 425 -6.60 26.90 -19.50
N ILE A 426 -7.15 25.74 -19.87
CA ILE A 426 -6.86 25.07 -21.13
C ILE A 426 -8.03 25.35 -22.08
N ASP A 427 -7.72 25.93 -23.23
CA ASP A 427 -8.64 26.10 -24.36
C ASP A 427 -8.15 25.23 -25.52
N GLY A 428 -8.75 24.05 -25.68
CA GLY A 428 -8.22 23.01 -26.58
C GLY A 428 -6.79 22.60 -26.22
N ASN A 429 -5.85 22.64 -27.18
CA ASN A 429 -4.45 22.23 -26.98
C ASN A 429 -3.50 23.39 -26.61
N ARG A 430 -4.01 24.53 -26.12
CA ARG A 430 -3.17 25.66 -25.70
C ARG A 430 -3.46 26.09 -24.27
N VAL A 431 -2.39 26.39 -23.53
CA VAL A 431 -2.46 27.02 -22.20
C VAL A 431 -2.40 28.53 -22.40
N VAL A 432 -3.43 29.23 -21.91
CA VAL A 432 -3.49 30.71 -21.95
C VAL A 432 -3.37 31.25 -20.52
N THR A 433 -2.43 32.16 -20.30
CA THR A 433 -2.17 32.79 -18.99
C THR A 433 -2.63 34.26 -19.00
N LYS A 434 -3.52 34.65 -18.10
CA LYS A 434 -3.87 36.07 -17.84
C LYS A 434 -3.52 36.46 -16.40
N ASN A 435 -2.91 37.63 -16.22
CA ASN A 435 -2.64 38.22 -14.91
C ASN A 435 -3.82 39.09 -14.47
N TYR A 436 -4.42 38.78 -13.32
CA TYR A 436 -5.38 39.67 -12.66
C TYR A 436 -4.96 39.85 -11.21
N ILE A 437 -4.54 41.07 -10.85
CA ILE A 437 -4.35 41.48 -9.46
C ILE A 437 -5.64 42.19 -9.05
N THR A 438 -6.43 41.58 -8.16
CA THR A 438 -7.62 42.22 -7.58
C THR A 438 -7.23 43.12 -6.39
N LYS A 439 -7.95 44.24 -6.21
CA LYS A 439 -7.80 45.20 -5.10
C LYS A 439 -7.83 44.55 -3.69
N ALA A 440 -8.43 43.36 -3.56
CA ALA A 440 -8.42 42.58 -2.32
C ALA A 440 -7.00 42.14 -1.90
N ALA A 441 -6.15 41.78 -2.87
CA ALA A 441 -4.75 41.43 -2.61
C ALA A 441 -3.92 42.64 -2.15
N GLN A 442 -4.25 43.85 -2.61
CA GLN A 442 -3.59 45.07 -2.15
C GLN A 442 -3.92 45.43 -0.70
N GLN A 443 -5.15 45.15 -0.23
CA GLN A 443 -5.53 45.42 1.16
C GLN A 443 -4.97 44.38 2.15
N LEU A 444 -4.73 43.14 1.69
CA LEU A 444 -4.14 42.05 2.48
C LEU A 444 -2.69 42.30 2.89
N PHE A 445 -1.94 43.12 2.14
CA PHE A 445 -0.51 43.38 2.42
C PHE A 445 -0.25 44.58 3.34
N THR A 446 -1.27 45.32 3.78
CA THR A 446 -1.08 46.61 4.47
C THR A 446 -1.70 46.74 5.87
N ALA A 447 -2.33 45.71 6.44
CA ALA A 447 -2.98 45.85 7.75
C ALA A 447 -2.65 44.72 8.74
N GLU A 448 -1.96 45.05 9.82
CA GLU A 448 -1.86 44.23 11.04
C GLU A 448 -3.18 44.30 11.83
N ARG A 449 -4.17 43.45 11.52
CA ARG A 449 -5.32 43.16 12.42
C ARG A 449 -5.85 41.73 12.26
N GLU A 450 -6.51 41.22 13.30
CA GLU A 450 -7.16 39.90 13.36
C GLU A 450 -8.21 39.68 12.25
N TRP A 451 -8.35 38.43 11.84
CA TRP A 451 -8.93 38.03 10.56
C TRP A 451 -10.43 37.73 10.72
N ASP A 452 -11.28 38.43 9.97
CA ASP A 452 -12.71 38.12 9.86
C ASP A 452 -12.95 37.19 8.65
N ILE A 453 -13.20 35.92 8.95
CA ILE A 453 -13.38 34.83 7.97
C ILE A 453 -14.66 35.01 7.15
N ASP A 454 -15.70 35.62 7.72
CA ASP A 454 -16.98 35.82 7.02
C ASP A 454 -16.86 36.91 5.95
N LEU A 455 -16.00 37.91 6.18
CA LEU A 455 -15.72 38.96 5.20
C LEU A 455 -14.94 38.41 3.99
N LEU A 456 -13.95 37.54 4.24
CA LEU A 456 -13.17 36.84 3.22
C LEU A 456 -14.05 35.91 2.37
N TYR A 457 -14.94 35.14 3.02
CA TYR A 457 -15.85 34.22 2.35
C TYR A 457 -16.86 34.95 1.45
N ASN A 458 -17.46 36.04 1.93
CA ASN A 458 -18.44 36.81 1.17
C ASN A 458 -17.81 37.58 -0.02
N SER A 459 -16.58 38.08 0.15
CA SER A 459 -15.84 38.75 -0.93
C SER A 459 -15.45 37.77 -2.05
N ALA A 460 -15.03 36.56 -1.69
CA ALA A 460 -14.74 35.48 -2.64
C ALA A 460 -15.98 35.06 -3.43
N ILE A 461 -17.12 34.87 -2.77
CA ILE A 461 -18.39 34.51 -3.43
C ILE A 461 -18.86 35.59 -4.41
N ASN A 462 -18.78 36.87 -4.03
CA ASN A 462 -19.21 37.96 -4.92
C ASN A 462 -18.31 38.10 -6.15
N THR A 463 -17.00 37.84 -5.99
CA THR A 463 -16.04 37.84 -7.10
C THR A 463 -16.30 36.67 -8.06
N ILE A 464 -16.62 35.49 -7.53
CA ILE A 464 -17.01 34.32 -8.32
C ILE A 464 -18.33 34.58 -9.06
N LYS A 465 -19.34 35.16 -8.41
CA LYS A 465 -20.61 35.52 -9.05
C LYS A 465 -20.44 36.50 -10.21
N GLY A 466 -19.57 37.51 -10.07
CA GLY A 466 -19.25 38.45 -11.15
C GLY A 466 -18.52 37.81 -12.33
N PHE A 467 -17.76 36.73 -12.09
CA PHE A 467 -17.05 35.99 -13.12
C PHE A 467 -17.99 35.12 -13.99
N TYR A 468 -19.01 34.49 -13.38
CA TYR A 468 -19.94 33.60 -14.09
C TYR A 468 -21.08 34.34 -14.82
N LEU A 469 -21.48 35.53 -14.36
CA LEU A 469 -22.45 36.38 -15.08
C LEU A 469 -21.94 36.87 -16.45
N ASN A 470 -20.61 36.91 -16.66
CA ASN A 470 -20.00 37.30 -17.93
C ASN A 470 -19.74 36.13 -18.89
N LEU A 471 -20.00 34.88 -18.47
CA LEU A 471 -19.70 33.68 -19.26
C LEU A 471 -20.94 32.90 -19.74
N ASN A 472 -22.17 33.36 -19.45
CA ASN A 472 -23.42 32.70 -19.87
C ASN A 472 -23.44 31.18 -19.58
N VAL A 473 -22.97 30.78 -18.39
CA VAL A 473 -23.02 29.40 -17.93
C VAL A 473 -24.05 29.30 -16.80
N ASP A 474 -25.14 28.56 -17.02
CA ASP A 474 -26.14 28.29 -15.99
C ASP A 474 -25.55 27.40 -14.89
N ILE A 475 -25.64 27.87 -13.64
CA ILE A 475 -25.21 27.13 -12.45
C ILE A 475 -26.45 26.59 -11.73
N LEU A 476 -26.61 25.27 -11.72
CA LEU A 476 -27.50 24.55 -10.80
C LEU A 476 -26.88 24.55 -9.38
N PHE A 477 -27.45 25.35 -8.48
CA PHE A 477 -27.04 25.42 -7.08
C PHE A 477 -27.59 24.24 -6.26
N ILE A 478 -26.71 23.50 -5.57
CA ILE A 478 -27.08 22.67 -4.42
C ILE A 478 -27.28 23.61 -3.22
N LYS A 479 -28.54 23.76 -2.78
CA LYS A 479 -28.89 24.55 -1.59
C LYS A 479 -28.35 23.90 -0.31
N LYS A 480 -27.66 24.71 0.47
CA LYS A 480 -27.20 24.46 1.85
C LYS A 480 -28.41 24.18 2.77
N LYS A 481 -28.70 22.93 3.11
CA LYS A 481 -29.59 22.60 4.23
C LYS A 481 -28.76 22.63 5.52
N ARG A 482 -28.94 23.69 6.31
CA ARG A 482 -28.45 23.79 7.70
C ARG A 482 -29.11 22.67 8.52
N TRP A 483 -28.31 21.87 9.22
CA TRP A 483 -28.77 21.12 10.37
C TRP A 483 -28.44 21.95 11.62
N SER A 484 -29.49 22.44 12.26
CA SER A 484 -29.47 22.96 13.62
C SER A 484 -30.84 22.68 14.25
N SER A 485 -30.95 21.50 14.86
CA SER A 485 -31.82 21.06 15.96
C SER A 485 -31.90 19.54 15.91
#